data_AF-A0A4R3YKY9-F1
#
_entry.id   AF-A0A4R3YKY9-F1
#
_cell.length_a   1.000
_cell.length_b   1.000
_cell.length_c   1.000
_cell.angle_alpha   90.00
_cell.angle_beta   90.00
_cell.angle_gamma   90.00
#
_symmetry.space_group_name_H-M   'P 1'
#
loop_
_entity.id
_entity.type
_entity.pdbx_description
1 polymer ?
#
loop_
_entity_poly.entity_id
_entity_poly.type
_entity_poly.pdbx_seq_one_letter_code
_entity_poly.pdbx_strand_id
1 'polypeptide(L)'
;MRKSSVLSDDERIELQALGRRLREIREEQGITVAELAKLAGVDRDSYSRVEKGERNASLGIIFKIAEGLEILPSEIFNKDYLELHNELNKEREIDSILTEDFCKLVNKRKVISLIKRYRKSKHISQYNLSLRMGISRNVINNLEYGRGKINAVLLKAIMSVMDMTIEQLLNEIGMS
;
A
#
# COMPACT_ATOMS: atom_id res chain seq x y z
N MET A 1 -22.44 -26.50 -7.11
CA MET A 1 -22.24 -25.14 -7.64
C MET A 1 -21.11 -24.48 -6.85
N ARG A 2 -19.92 -24.28 -7.45
CA ARG A 2 -18.87 -23.47 -6.80
C ARG A 2 -19.33 -22.03 -6.86
N LYS A 3 -19.71 -21.44 -5.72
CA LYS A 3 -19.95 -19.99 -5.62
C LYS A 3 -18.71 -19.29 -6.19
N SER A 4 -18.94 -18.35 -7.11
CA SER A 4 -17.92 -17.40 -7.53
C SER A 4 -17.38 -16.73 -6.25
N SER A 5 -16.14 -17.08 -5.90
CA SER A 5 -15.49 -16.76 -4.62
C SER A 5 -14.84 -15.38 -4.68
N VAL A 6 -15.67 -14.34 -4.79
CA VAL A 6 -15.17 -12.97 -4.65
C VAL A 6 -14.80 -12.80 -3.18
N LEU A 7 -13.50 -12.72 -2.89
CA LEU A 7 -12.99 -12.41 -1.56
C LEU A 7 -13.53 -11.05 -1.13
N SER A 8 -13.96 -10.91 0.12
CA SER A 8 -14.28 -9.61 0.68
C SER A 8 -13.03 -8.73 0.72
N ASP A 9 -13.21 -7.41 0.76
CA ASP A 9 -12.07 -6.50 0.88
C ASP A 9 -11.32 -6.71 2.20
N ASP A 10 -11.99 -7.14 3.27
CA ASP A 10 -11.34 -7.48 4.54
C ASP A 10 -10.47 -8.74 4.40
N GLU A 11 -11.01 -9.81 3.79
CA GLU A 11 -10.25 -11.04 3.53
C GLU A 11 -9.01 -10.76 2.67
N ARG A 12 -9.10 -9.85 1.70
CA ARG A 12 -7.94 -9.47 0.87
C ARG A 12 -6.84 -8.82 1.70
N ILE A 13 -7.18 -7.97 2.66
CA ILE A 13 -6.21 -7.30 3.54
C ILE A 13 -5.55 -8.31 4.47
N GLU A 14 -6.32 -9.21 5.07
CA GLU A 14 -5.79 -10.29 5.91
C GLU A 14 -4.78 -11.16 5.17
N LEU A 15 -5.10 -11.57 3.94
CA LEU A 15 -4.22 -12.39 3.10
C LEU A 15 -2.97 -11.65 2.65
N GLN A 16 -3.09 -10.36 2.31
CA GLN A 16 -1.94 -9.53 1.95
C GLN A 16 -1.00 -9.30 3.13
N ALA A 17 -1.54 -9.00 4.31
CA ALA A 17 -0.76 -8.83 5.54
C ALA A 17 0.00 -10.11 5.90
N LEU A 18 -0.70 -11.25 5.87
CA LEU A 18 -0.08 -12.56 6.10
C LEU A 18 1.03 -12.82 5.09
N GLY A 19 0.76 -12.61 3.80
CA GLY A 19 1.74 -12.86 2.74
C GLY A 19 3.01 -12.01 2.88
N ARG A 20 2.86 -10.72 3.19
CA ARG A 20 3.98 -9.81 3.47
C ARG A 20 4.78 -10.28 4.69
N ARG A 21 4.10 -10.63 5.77
CA ARG A 21 4.76 -11.10 6.99
C ARG A 21 5.57 -12.38 6.76
N LEU A 22 5.01 -13.34 6.02
CA LEU A 22 5.73 -14.56 5.66
C LEU A 22 6.95 -14.26 4.77
N ARG A 23 6.84 -13.30 3.86
CA ARG A 23 7.97 -12.85 3.04
C ARG A 23 9.08 -12.24 3.88
N GLU A 24 8.75 -11.37 4.83
CA GLU A 24 9.72 -10.71 5.71
C GLU A 24 10.56 -11.74 6.47
N ILE A 25 9.91 -12.67 7.18
CA ILE A 25 10.60 -13.72 7.93
C ILE A 25 11.47 -14.57 7.00
N ARG A 26 10.95 -14.93 5.82
CA ARG A 26 11.68 -15.72 4.83
C ARG A 26 12.93 -14.98 4.34
N GLU A 27 12.81 -13.69 4.04
CA GLU A 27 13.91 -12.87 3.52
C GLU A 27 14.95 -12.57 4.61
N GLU A 28 14.54 -12.42 5.87
CA GLU A 28 15.43 -12.32 7.03
C GLU A 28 16.30 -13.57 7.19
N GLN A 29 15.76 -14.75 6.86
CA GLN A 29 16.50 -16.01 6.85
C GLN A 29 17.31 -16.24 5.55
N GLY A 30 17.19 -15.35 4.56
CA GLY A 30 17.92 -15.44 3.30
C GLY A 30 17.52 -16.61 2.40
N ILE A 31 16.34 -17.20 2.60
CA ILE A 31 15.88 -18.36 1.82
C ILE A 31 14.86 -17.94 0.74
N THR A 32 14.80 -18.70 -0.34
CA THR A 32 13.88 -18.48 -1.46
C THR A 32 12.52 -19.11 -1.22
N VAL A 33 11.51 -18.68 -1.99
CA VAL A 33 10.17 -19.29 -2.00
C VAL A 33 10.22 -20.80 -2.26
N ALA A 34 11.14 -21.25 -3.13
CA ALA A 34 11.29 -22.66 -3.46
C ALA A 34 11.90 -23.47 -2.30
N GLU A 35 12.88 -22.89 -1.61
CA GLU A 35 13.53 -23.53 -0.45
C GLU A 35 12.54 -23.66 0.70
N LEU A 36 11.82 -22.60 1.05
CA LEU A 36 10.84 -22.67 2.13
C LEU A 36 9.70 -23.64 1.81
N ALA A 37 9.19 -23.67 0.57
CA ALA A 37 8.18 -24.67 0.19
C ALA A 37 8.67 -26.11 0.42
N LYS A 38 9.94 -26.38 0.09
CA LYS A 38 10.58 -27.68 0.34
C LYS A 38 10.72 -27.97 1.83
N LEU A 39 11.20 -27.01 2.63
CA LEU A 39 11.38 -27.15 4.08
C LEU A 39 10.04 -27.40 4.79
N ALA A 40 8.99 -26.66 4.41
CA ALA A 40 7.64 -26.79 4.96
C ALA A 40 6.87 -28.03 4.43
N GLY A 41 7.41 -28.76 3.45
CA GLY A 41 6.72 -29.89 2.83
C GLY A 41 5.37 -29.50 2.19
N VAL A 42 5.35 -28.35 1.51
CA VAL A 42 4.19 -27.82 0.78
C VAL A 42 4.52 -27.60 -0.69
N ASP A 43 3.48 -27.57 -1.53
CA ASP A 43 3.64 -27.24 -2.94
C ASP A 43 4.17 -25.80 -3.13
N ARG A 44 5.17 -25.63 -4.01
CA ARG A 44 5.82 -24.33 -4.26
C ARG A 44 4.84 -23.29 -4.76
N ASP A 45 3.95 -23.65 -5.69
CA ASP A 45 2.98 -22.71 -6.24
C ASP A 45 1.93 -22.36 -5.19
N SER A 46 1.54 -23.32 -4.35
CA SER A 46 0.68 -23.08 -3.20
C SER A 46 1.30 -22.08 -2.22
N TYR A 47 2.57 -22.27 -1.80
CA TYR A 47 3.25 -21.33 -0.91
C TYR A 47 3.42 -19.95 -1.57
N SER A 48 3.83 -19.91 -2.83
CA SER A 48 3.97 -18.67 -3.61
C SER A 48 2.69 -17.84 -3.63
N ARG A 49 1.53 -18.49 -3.82
CA ARG A 49 0.23 -17.80 -3.80
C ARG A 49 -0.19 -17.34 -2.41
N VAL A 50 0.18 -18.07 -1.36
CA VAL A 50 -0.03 -17.64 0.03
C VAL A 50 0.83 -16.42 0.35
N GLU A 51 2.12 -16.45 0.01
CA GLU A 51 3.04 -15.32 0.23
C GLU A 51 2.61 -14.06 -0.56
N LYS A 52 1.96 -14.22 -1.71
CA LYS A 52 1.41 -13.09 -2.47
C LYS A 52 0.04 -12.61 -1.98
N GLY A 53 -0.58 -13.27 -1.00
CA GLY A 53 -1.95 -12.99 -0.54
C GLY A 53 -3.02 -13.34 -1.58
N GLU A 54 -2.71 -14.19 -2.56
CA GLU A 54 -3.63 -14.61 -3.63
C GLU A 54 -4.46 -15.84 -3.26
N ARG A 55 -4.17 -16.46 -2.12
CA ARG A 55 -4.81 -17.69 -1.66
C ARG A 55 -4.87 -17.76 -0.14
N ASN A 56 -6.03 -18.14 0.36
CA ASN A 56 -6.20 -18.50 1.77
C ASN A 56 -5.49 -19.83 2.09
N ALA A 57 -4.62 -19.80 3.11
CA ALA A 57 -3.93 -20.97 3.62
C ALA A 57 -4.79 -21.63 4.70
N SER A 58 -4.94 -22.96 4.65
CA SER A 58 -5.53 -23.67 5.78
C SER A 58 -4.62 -23.58 6.99
N LEU A 59 -5.18 -23.72 8.19
CA LEU A 59 -4.40 -23.72 9.44
C LEU A 59 -3.24 -24.73 9.37
N GLY A 60 -3.47 -25.94 8.84
CA GLY A 60 -2.41 -26.94 8.66
C GLY A 60 -1.26 -26.50 7.74
N ILE A 61 -1.54 -25.69 6.71
CA ILE A 61 -0.49 -25.10 5.87
C ILE A 61 0.29 -24.03 6.65
N ILE A 62 -0.38 -23.21 7.46
CA ILE A 62 0.29 -22.21 8.30
C ILE A 62 1.27 -22.87 9.28
N PHE A 63 0.85 -23.94 9.97
CA PHE A 63 1.74 -24.68 10.88
C PHE A 63 2.95 -25.28 10.15
N LYS A 64 2.75 -25.85 8.97
CA LYS A 64 3.85 -26.36 8.13
C LYS A 64 4.82 -25.27 7.70
N ILE A 65 4.31 -24.09 7.32
CA ILE A 65 5.14 -22.95 6.95
C ILE A 65 5.94 -22.47 8.18
N ALA A 66 5.31 -22.38 9.34
CA ALA A 66 5.98 -22.00 10.58
C ALA A 66 7.10 -23.00 10.95
N GLU A 67 6.84 -24.30 10.80
CA GLU A 67 7.84 -25.37 10.98
C GLU A 67 9.01 -25.24 9.98
N GLY A 68 8.72 -25.01 8.70
CA GLY A 68 9.75 -24.79 7.68
C GLY A 68 10.55 -23.50 7.84
N LEU A 69 10.01 -22.53 8.58
CA LEU A 69 10.67 -21.29 9.01
C LEU A 69 11.34 -21.44 10.39
N GLU A 70 11.22 -22.59 11.06
CA GLU A 70 11.74 -22.83 12.41
C GLU A 70 11.25 -21.82 13.47
N ILE A 71 9.99 -21.37 13.36
CA ILE A 71 9.34 -20.43 14.28
C ILE A 71 8.07 -21.01 14.90
N LEU A 72 7.58 -20.36 15.96
CA LEU A 72 6.23 -20.62 16.46
C LEU A 72 5.20 -19.96 15.53
N PRO A 73 4.02 -20.57 15.31
CA PRO A 73 2.95 -19.93 14.55
C PRO A 73 2.51 -18.57 15.08
N SER A 74 2.69 -18.32 16.39
CA SER A 74 2.44 -17.02 17.02
C SER A 74 3.35 -15.90 16.48
N GLU A 75 4.57 -16.22 16.04
CA GLU A 75 5.51 -15.24 15.48
C GLU A 75 5.06 -14.71 14.12
N ILE A 76 4.19 -15.46 13.42
CA ILE A 76 3.55 -15.00 12.18
C ILE A 76 2.49 -13.94 12.49
N PHE A 77 1.75 -14.06 13.60
CA PHE A 77 0.64 -13.16 13.95
C PHE A 77 0.99 -12.23 15.10
N ASN A 78 2.23 -11.76 15.11
CA ASN A 78 2.76 -10.86 16.13
C ASN A 78 2.38 -9.39 15.85
N LYS A 79 3.06 -8.46 16.53
CA LYS A 79 2.86 -7.02 16.34
C LYS A 79 3.12 -6.56 14.91
N ASP A 80 4.11 -7.12 14.23
CA ASP A 80 4.48 -6.73 12.86
C ASP A 80 3.35 -7.08 11.88
N TYR A 81 2.70 -8.24 12.05
CA TYR A 81 1.49 -8.58 11.30
C TYR A 81 0.36 -7.57 11.52
N LEU A 82 0.10 -7.17 12.77
CA LEU A 82 -0.93 -6.18 13.08
C LEU A 82 -0.60 -4.80 12.48
N GLU A 83 0.68 -4.42 12.47
CA GLU A 83 1.13 -3.18 11.84
C GLU A 83 0.91 -3.20 10.32
N LEU A 84 1.31 -4.28 9.63
CA LEU A 84 1.06 -4.49 8.21
C LEU A 84 -0.44 -4.48 7.87
N HIS A 85 -1.24 -5.18 8.66
CA HIS A 85 -2.70 -5.21 8.49
C HIS A 85 -3.30 -3.80 8.61
N ASN A 86 -2.90 -3.05 9.63
CA ASN A 86 -3.39 -1.68 9.86
C ASN A 86 -2.93 -0.71 8.76
N GLU A 87 -1.70 -0.85 8.27
CA GLU A 87 -1.18 -0.06 7.16
C GLU A 87 -2.01 -0.30 5.89
N LEU A 88 -2.21 -1.57 5.53
CA LEU A 88 -3.01 -1.96 4.37
C LEU A 88 -4.47 -1.48 4.49
N ASN A 89 -5.06 -1.59 5.67
CA ASN A 89 -6.42 -1.09 5.90
C ASN A 89 -6.51 0.44 5.76
N LYS A 90 -5.53 1.19 6.29
CA LYS A 90 -5.45 2.65 6.10
C LYS A 90 -5.30 3.03 4.62
N GLU A 91 -4.46 2.31 3.88
CA GLU A 91 -4.30 2.54 2.45
C GLU A 91 -5.62 2.32 1.71
N ARG A 92 -6.35 1.25 2.05
CA ARG A 92 -7.68 0.96 1.52
C ARG A 92 -8.70 2.06 1.84
N GLU A 93 -8.73 2.54 3.08
CA GLU A 93 -9.61 3.64 3.49
C GLU A 93 -9.33 4.89 2.66
N ILE A 94 -8.06 5.25 2.47
CA ILE A 94 -7.65 6.36 1.61
C ILE A 94 -8.12 6.15 0.17
N ASP A 95 -7.94 4.96 -0.40
CA ASP A 95 -8.39 4.65 -1.75
C ASP A 95 -9.91 4.69 -1.92
N SER A 96 -10.66 4.29 -0.89
CA SER A 96 -12.12 4.40 -0.88
C SER A 96 -12.61 5.85 -0.89
N ILE A 97 -11.80 6.79 -0.37
CA ILE A 97 -12.08 8.22 -0.38
C ILE A 97 -11.62 8.84 -1.70
N LEU A 98 -10.37 8.57 -2.10
CA LEU A 98 -9.71 9.15 -3.28
C LEU A 98 -10.08 8.46 -4.59
N THR A 99 -11.38 8.18 -4.77
CA THR A 99 -11.92 7.60 -5.99
C THR A 99 -11.69 8.51 -7.21
N GLU A 100 -11.82 7.96 -8.41
CA GLU A 100 -11.71 8.75 -9.64
C GLU A 100 -12.76 9.88 -9.68
N ASP A 101 -13.98 9.60 -9.23
CA ASP A 101 -15.06 10.58 -9.20
C ASP A 101 -14.83 11.66 -8.15
N PHE A 102 -14.33 11.30 -6.96
CA PHE A 102 -13.87 12.27 -5.99
C PHE A 102 -12.81 13.20 -6.59
N CYS A 103 -11.79 12.63 -7.25
CA CYS A 103 -10.70 13.40 -7.86
C CYS A 103 -11.19 14.41 -8.92
N LYS A 104 -12.28 14.11 -9.63
CA LYS A 104 -12.91 15.03 -10.61
C LYS A 104 -13.56 16.24 -9.94
N LEU A 105 -14.05 16.09 -8.70
CA LEU A 105 -14.69 17.15 -7.92
C LEU A 105 -13.68 18.09 -7.24
N VAL A 106 -12.44 17.65 -7.05
CA VAL A 106 -11.42 18.44 -6.35
C VAL A 106 -11.12 19.77 -7.06
N ASN A 107 -11.14 20.86 -6.29
CA ASN A 107 -10.77 22.18 -6.78
C ASN A 107 -9.27 22.26 -7.13
N LYS A 108 -8.95 22.15 -8.42
CA LYS A 108 -7.58 22.20 -8.94
C LYS A 108 -6.78 23.43 -8.46
N ARG A 109 -7.41 24.61 -8.33
CA ARG A 109 -6.70 25.84 -7.92
C ARG A 109 -6.18 25.72 -6.49
N LYS A 110 -6.92 25.06 -5.59
CA LYS A 110 -6.49 24.82 -4.21
C LYS A 110 -5.29 23.87 -4.15
N VAL A 111 -5.34 22.77 -4.91
CA VAL A 111 -4.20 21.83 -5.02
C VAL A 111 -2.94 22.51 -5.57
N ILE A 112 -3.07 23.31 -6.63
CA ILE A 112 -1.95 24.08 -7.19
C ILE A 112 -1.38 25.06 -6.15
N SER A 113 -2.26 25.76 -5.42
CA SER A 113 -1.84 26.69 -4.37
C SER A 113 -1.08 25.97 -3.25
N LEU A 114 -1.60 24.82 -2.78
CA LEU A 114 -0.96 23.99 -1.76
C LEU A 114 0.47 23.59 -2.17
N ILE A 115 0.63 23.04 -3.37
CA ILE A 115 1.94 22.64 -3.91
C ILE A 115 2.89 23.83 -4.03
N LYS A 116 2.41 24.96 -4.58
CA LYS A 116 3.25 26.18 -4.73
C LYS A 116 3.70 26.72 -3.38
N ARG A 117 2.82 26.76 -2.38
CA ARG A 117 3.16 27.21 -1.01
C ARG A 117 4.22 26.31 -0.38
N TYR A 118 4.04 24.98 -0.44
CA TYR A 118 5.02 24.04 0.10
C TYR A 118 6.39 24.17 -0.58
N ARG A 119 6.42 24.28 -1.91
CA ARG A 119 7.68 24.45 -2.64
C ARG A 119 8.42 25.73 -2.25
N LYS A 120 7.68 26.83 -2.08
CA LYS A 120 8.24 28.12 -1.67
C LYS A 120 8.78 28.04 -0.23
N SER A 121 8.07 27.41 0.70
CA SER A 121 8.52 27.29 2.09
C SER A 121 9.71 26.35 2.28
N LYS A 122 9.83 25.32 1.43
CA LYS A 122 10.98 24.39 1.43
C LYS A 122 12.13 24.83 0.50
N HIS A 123 11.97 25.95 -0.22
CA HIS A 123 12.94 26.45 -1.20
C HIS A 123 13.36 25.42 -2.26
N ILE A 124 12.40 24.67 -2.82
CA ILE A 124 12.66 23.60 -3.80
C ILE A 124 12.10 23.87 -5.21
N SER A 125 12.83 23.39 -6.22
CA SER A 125 12.41 23.42 -7.63
C SER A 125 11.28 22.42 -7.94
N GLN A 126 10.64 22.55 -9.11
CA GLN A 126 9.65 21.57 -9.59
C GLN A 126 10.24 20.18 -9.68
N TYR A 127 11.50 20.11 -10.13
CA TYR A 127 12.24 18.86 -10.29
C TYR A 127 12.50 18.21 -8.93
N ASN A 128 13.00 18.96 -7.96
CA ASN A 128 13.24 18.45 -6.61
C ASN A 128 11.93 18.00 -5.93
N LEU A 129 10.83 18.72 -6.14
CA LEU A 129 9.53 18.25 -5.67
C LEU A 129 9.13 16.94 -6.36
N SER A 130 9.27 16.85 -7.69
CA SER A 130 8.88 15.65 -8.44
C SER A 130 9.65 14.40 -8.00
N LEU A 131 10.95 14.54 -7.69
CA LEU A 131 11.76 13.46 -7.11
C LEU A 131 11.23 13.04 -5.74
N ARG A 132 10.95 13.99 -4.85
CA ARG A 132 10.38 13.69 -3.52
C ARG A 132 9.02 13.01 -3.60
N MET A 133 8.19 13.43 -4.55
CA MET A 133 6.84 12.91 -4.75
C MET A 133 6.82 11.56 -5.49
N GLY A 134 7.94 11.09 -6.04
CA GLY A 134 7.98 9.87 -6.85
C GLY A 134 7.14 9.95 -8.14
N ILE A 135 6.87 11.15 -8.66
CA ILE A 135 6.09 11.36 -9.89
C ILE A 135 6.88 12.14 -10.93
N SER A 136 6.50 12.02 -12.20
CA SER A 136 7.26 12.71 -13.26
C SER A 136 7.19 14.23 -13.11
N ARG A 137 8.29 14.91 -13.43
CA ARG A 137 8.35 16.39 -13.49
C ARG A 137 7.25 16.99 -14.36
N ASN A 138 6.85 16.29 -15.43
CA ASN A 138 5.79 16.72 -16.33
C ASN A 138 4.43 16.82 -15.64
N VAL A 139 4.15 15.95 -14.65
CA VAL A 139 2.91 16.04 -13.85
C VAL A 139 2.88 17.34 -13.06
N ILE A 140 3.96 17.65 -12.31
CA ILE A 140 4.08 18.89 -11.53
C ILE A 140 3.98 20.12 -12.45
N ASN A 141 4.74 20.10 -13.55
CA ASN A 141 4.77 21.18 -14.51
C ASN A 141 3.37 21.47 -15.08
N ASN A 142 2.73 20.44 -15.65
CA ASN A 142 1.40 20.59 -16.24
C ASN A 142 0.36 21.02 -15.21
N LEU A 143 0.44 20.51 -13.98
CA LEU A 143 -0.44 20.91 -12.90
C LEU A 143 -0.27 22.38 -12.54
N GLU A 144 0.96 22.86 -12.32
CA GLU A 144 1.21 24.27 -11.93
C GLU A 144 0.83 25.29 -13.03
N TYR A 145 0.82 24.86 -14.29
CA TYR A 145 0.30 25.62 -15.45
C TYR A 145 -1.21 25.37 -15.71
N GLY A 146 -1.91 24.64 -14.85
CA GLY A 146 -3.36 24.43 -14.92
C GLY A 146 -3.84 23.33 -15.89
N ARG A 147 -2.92 22.72 -16.64
CA ARG A 147 -3.19 21.69 -17.67
C ARG A 147 -3.28 20.26 -17.10
N GLY A 148 -2.73 20.01 -15.92
CA GLY A 148 -2.73 18.71 -15.27
C GLY A 148 -4.11 18.29 -14.73
N LYS A 149 -4.32 16.98 -14.57
CA LYS A 149 -5.49 16.39 -13.89
C LYS A 149 -5.17 16.11 -12.42
N ILE A 150 -6.18 16.17 -11.56
CA ILE A 150 -6.08 15.65 -10.20
C ILE A 150 -6.42 14.17 -10.25
N ASN A 151 -5.62 13.34 -9.58
CA ASN A 151 -5.84 11.90 -9.44
C ASN A 151 -5.32 11.44 -8.08
N ALA A 152 -5.70 10.22 -7.69
CA ALA A 152 -5.33 9.64 -6.40
C ALA A 152 -3.80 9.59 -6.21
N VAL A 153 -3.04 9.23 -7.25
CA VAL A 153 -1.57 9.16 -7.21
C VAL A 153 -0.97 10.50 -6.80
N LEU A 154 -1.43 11.60 -7.41
CA LEU A 154 -0.97 12.95 -7.06
C LEU A 154 -1.33 13.32 -5.62
N LEU A 155 -2.57 13.04 -5.19
CA LEU A 155 -3.03 13.40 -3.85
C LEU A 155 -2.31 12.59 -2.76
N LYS A 156 -2.12 11.28 -2.96
CA LYS A 156 -1.29 10.42 -2.09
C LYS A 156 0.17 10.92 -2.04
N ALA A 157 0.74 11.33 -3.18
CA ALA A 157 2.09 11.88 -3.22
C ALA A 157 2.22 13.22 -2.48
N ILE A 158 1.17 14.05 -2.48
CA ILE A 158 1.11 15.27 -1.66
C ILE A 158 1.10 14.90 -0.18
N MET A 159 0.23 13.97 0.23
CA MET A 159 0.13 13.49 1.61
C MET A 159 1.49 12.99 2.12
N SER A 160 2.16 12.15 1.32
CA SER A 160 3.47 11.59 1.66
C SER A 160 4.55 12.67 1.81
N VAL A 161 4.68 13.60 0.85
CA VAL A 161 5.75 14.61 0.87
C VAL A 161 5.54 15.71 1.91
N MET A 162 4.28 15.98 2.24
CA MET A 162 3.91 17.01 3.21
C MET A 162 3.63 16.45 4.61
N ASP A 163 3.73 15.14 4.81
CA ASP A 163 3.42 14.43 6.05
C ASP A 163 2.01 14.78 6.57
N MET A 164 1.02 14.62 5.68
CA MET A 164 -0.38 14.96 5.94
C MET A 164 -1.27 13.73 6.00
N THR A 165 -2.23 13.74 6.93
CA THR A 165 -3.36 12.79 6.93
C THR A 165 -4.36 13.12 5.81
N ILE A 166 -5.27 12.19 5.53
CA ILE A 166 -6.32 12.42 4.54
C ILE A 166 -7.23 13.58 4.97
N GLU A 167 -7.57 13.68 6.26
CA GLU A 167 -8.40 14.77 6.81
C GLU A 167 -7.71 16.12 6.64
N GLN A 168 -6.41 16.21 6.91
CA GLN A 168 -5.63 17.42 6.71
C GLN A 168 -5.60 17.83 5.24
N LEU A 169 -5.38 16.87 4.33
CA LEU A 169 -5.44 17.14 2.89
C LEU A 169 -6.83 17.67 2.49
N LEU A 170 -7.90 16.98 2.91
CA LEU A 170 -9.28 17.36 2.59
C LEU A 170 -9.61 18.78 3.06
N ASN A 171 -9.19 19.15 4.27
CA ASN A 171 -9.30 20.52 4.79
C ASN A 171 -8.57 21.54 3.88
N GLU A 172 -7.32 21.27 3.50
CA GLU A 172 -6.50 22.15 2.64
C GLU A 172 -7.11 22.35 1.24
N ILE A 173 -7.74 21.32 0.69
CA ILE A 173 -8.45 21.40 -0.60
C ILE A 173 -9.93 21.80 -0.44
N GLY A 174 -10.38 22.05 0.78
CA GLY A 174 -11.74 22.41 1.19
C GLY A 174 -12.81 21.44 0.71
N MET A 175 -12.59 20.17 1.04
CA MET A 175 -13.49 19.03 0.84
C MET A 175 -13.95 18.43 2.19
N SER A 176 -13.72 19.16 3.29
CA SER A 176 -14.08 18.83 4.67
C SER A 176 -15.52 19.18 5.02
#